data_AF-A0A953K3Q4-F1
#
_entry.id   AF-A0A953K3Q4-F1
#
_cell.length_a   1.000
_cell.length_b   1.000
_cell.length_c   1.000
_cell.angle_alpha   90.00
_cell.angle_beta   90.00
_cell.angle_gamma   90.00
#
_symmetry.space_group_name_H-M   'P 1'
#
loop_
_entity.id
_entity.type
_entity.pdbx_description
1 polymer ?
#
loop_
_entity_poly.entity_id
_entity_poly.type
_entity_poly.pdbx_seq_one_letter_code
_entity_poly.pdbx_strand_id
1 'polypeptide(L)'
;MKKLLCVLVWMAMVAVAQAQPRLIKLNELQRLITDEQRPLVVNFWATWCGPCLKEMPVLEQFAASHPDVRLVLVSMDMDLDPNPDKVSRFVARKNLQSEVIILDERNPQEWVGRVDKRWKGNLPATIVKGADGKKHFVDRMLKEGELEALLALASGH
;
A
#
# COMPACT_ATOMS: atom_id res chain seq x y z
N MET A 1 -0.71 45.71 38.82
CA MET A 1 -1.17 44.33 39.06
C MET A 1 -1.44 43.69 37.71
N LYS A 2 -0.48 42.92 37.19
CA LYS A 2 -0.52 42.30 35.86
C LYS A 2 -1.49 41.13 35.92
N LYS A 3 -2.67 41.25 35.28
CA LYS A 3 -3.56 40.12 35.06
C LYS A 3 -2.86 39.19 34.05
N LEU A 4 -2.26 38.12 34.55
CA LEU A 4 -1.74 37.03 33.72
C LEU A 4 -2.94 36.41 32.99
N LEU A 5 -3.11 36.75 31.73
CA LEU A 5 -4.02 36.06 30.83
C LEU A 5 -3.30 34.77 30.42
N CYS A 6 -3.57 33.67 31.13
CA CYS A 6 -3.20 32.34 30.66
C CYS A 6 -4.00 32.03 29.41
N VAL A 7 -3.44 32.35 28.24
CA VAL A 7 -3.93 31.82 26.96
C VAL A 7 -3.57 30.34 26.97
N LEU A 8 -4.50 29.51 27.45
CA LEU A 8 -4.50 28.08 27.22
C LEU A 8 -4.68 27.88 25.72
N VAL A 9 -3.57 27.85 24.98
CA VAL A 9 -3.53 27.35 23.61
C VAL A 9 -3.88 25.87 23.71
N TRP A 10 -5.16 25.57 23.56
CA TRP A 10 -5.66 24.21 23.43
C TRP A 10 -5.22 23.71 22.06
N MET A 11 -3.97 23.26 21.99
CA MET A 11 -3.42 22.57 20.83
C MET A 11 -4.20 21.27 20.72
N ALA A 12 -5.30 21.29 19.97
CA ALA A 12 -6.10 20.12 19.69
C ALA A 12 -5.16 19.11 19.00
N MET A 13 -4.75 18.08 19.74
CA MET A 13 -4.13 16.91 19.14
C MET A 13 -5.21 16.27 18.28
N VAL A 14 -5.18 16.56 16.97
CA VAL A 14 -5.94 15.78 16.01
C VAL A 14 -5.32 14.40 16.03
N ALA A 15 -5.93 13.49 16.80
CA ALA A 15 -5.60 12.08 16.72
C ALA A 15 -5.92 11.64 15.29
N VAL A 16 -4.88 11.37 14.50
CA VAL A 16 -5.03 10.75 13.18
C VAL A 16 -5.50 9.32 13.46
N ALA A 17 -6.82 9.11 13.44
CA ALA A 17 -7.37 7.77 13.50
C ALA A 17 -6.96 7.05 12.22
N GLN A 18 -6.07 6.06 12.32
CA GLN A 18 -5.77 5.17 11.21
C GLN A 18 -7.07 4.47 10.82
N ALA A 19 -7.58 4.76 9.61
CA ALA A 19 -8.77 4.10 9.10
C ALA A 19 -8.53 2.59 9.03
N GLN A 20 -9.52 1.80 9.46
CA GLN A 20 -9.40 0.34 9.38
C GLN A 20 -9.25 -0.10 7.92
N PRO A 21 -8.38 -1.10 7.63
CA PRO A 21 -8.26 -1.64 6.28
C PRO A 21 -9.59 -2.19 5.78
N ARG A 22 -10.00 -1.73 4.61
CA ARG A 22 -11.24 -2.17 3.96
C ARG A 22 -11.03 -3.50 3.22
N LEU A 23 -12.03 -4.38 3.27
CA LEU A 23 -12.06 -5.61 2.49
C LEU A 23 -12.61 -5.34 1.09
N ILE A 24 -11.92 -5.80 0.06
CA ILE A 24 -12.38 -5.67 -1.34
C ILE A 24 -12.20 -6.96 -2.12
N LYS A 25 -12.98 -7.12 -3.18
CA LYS A 25 -12.82 -8.21 -4.16
C LYS A 25 -11.87 -7.81 -5.30
N LEU A 26 -11.38 -8.80 -6.04
CA LEU A 26 -10.44 -8.59 -7.15
C LEU A 26 -10.99 -7.64 -8.23
N ASN A 27 -12.27 -7.72 -8.56
CA ASN A 27 -12.89 -6.84 -9.55
C ASN A 27 -12.89 -5.36 -9.11
N GLU A 28 -12.97 -5.09 -7.80
CA GLU A 28 -12.84 -3.74 -7.25
C GLU A 28 -11.38 -3.28 -7.29
N LEU A 29 -10.43 -4.17 -6.96
CA LEU A 29 -9.00 -3.85 -7.08
C LEU A 29 -8.62 -3.51 -8.53
N GLN A 30 -9.11 -4.29 -9.50
CA GLN A 30 -8.86 -4.06 -10.93
C GLN A 30 -9.40 -2.71 -11.39
N ARG A 31 -10.58 -2.32 -10.89
CA ARG A 31 -11.15 -0.98 -11.14
C ARG A 31 -10.32 0.11 -10.50
N LEU A 32 -9.94 -0.03 -9.23
CA LEU A 32 -9.04 0.92 -8.55
C LEU A 32 -7.76 1.16 -9.36
N ILE A 33 -7.11 0.11 -9.84
CA ILE A 33 -5.87 0.22 -10.63
C ILE A 33 -6.13 0.89 -11.99
N THR A 34 -7.29 0.66 -12.60
CA THR A 34 -7.62 1.16 -13.94
C THR A 34 -8.06 2.61 -13.91
N ASP A 35 -8.88 2.97 -12.93
CA ASP A 35 -9.57 4.26 -12.85
C ASP A 35 -8.70 5.34 -12.18
N GLU A 36 -7.63 4.97 -11.47
CA GLU A 36 -6.71 5.91 -10.83
C GLU A 36 -5.97 6.75 -11.87
N GLN A 37 -6.13 8.07 -11.79
CA GLN A 37 -5.54 9.03 -12.73
C GLN A 37 -4.14 9.47 -12.29
N ARG A 38 -3.87 9.45 -10.98
CA ARG A 38 -2.53 9.75 -10.47
C ARG A 38 -1.57 8.59 -10.74
N PRO A 39 -0.26 8.84 -10.70
CA PRO A 39 0.69 7.75 -10.61
C PRO A 39 0.36 6.89 -9.37
N LEU A 40 0.41 5.58 -9.55
CA LEU A 40 -0.09 4.60 -8.59
C LEU A 40 0.94 3.49 -8.39
N VAL A 41 1.25 3.20 -7.14
CA VAL A 41 2.01 2.02 -6.72
C VAL A 41 1.06 1.11 -5.96
N VAL A 42 0.97 -0.14 -6.37
CA VAL A 42 0.18 -1.19 -5.69
C VAL A 42 1.15 -2.29 -5.29
N ASN A 43 1.41 -2.44 -3.98
CA ASN A 43 2.27 -3.48 -3.44
C ASN A 43 1.42 -4.56 -2.78
N PHE A 44 1.61 -5.79 -3.22
CA PHE A 44 1.00 -6.98 -2.67
C PHE A 44 1.93 -7.57 -1.61
N TRP A 45 1.38 -7.76 -0.42
CA TRP A 45 2.10 -8.23 0.75
C TRP A 45 1.23 -9.12 1.63
N ALA A 46 1.82 -9.73 2.65
CA ALA A 46 1.06 -10.44 3.68
C ALA A 46 1.79 -10.37 5.04
N THR A 47 1.05 -10.49 6.15
CA THR A 47 1.65 -10.40 7.50
C THR A 47 2.66 -11.52 7.80
N TRP A 48 2.57 -12.64 7.07
CA TRP A 48 3.48 -13.78 7.17
C TRP A 48 4.66 -13.71 6.18
N CYS A 49 4.68 -12.74 5.27
CA CYS A 49 5.71 -12.61 4.24
C CYS A 49 6.94 -11.86 4.78
N GLY A 50 7.99 -12.59 5.19
CA GLY A 50 9.23 -12.01 5.72
C GLY A 50 9.88 -10.94 4.82
N PRO A 51 10.10 -11.19 3.51
CA PRO A 51 10.65 -10.18 2.61
C PRO A 51 9.77 -8.93 2.48
N CYS A 52 8.44 -9.08 2.45
CA CYS A 52 7.52 -7.95 2.40
C CYS A 52 7.69 -7.04 3.63
N LEU A 53 7.86 -7.62 4.83
CA LEU A 53 8.06 -6.84 6.05
C LEU A 53 9.40 -6.08 6.07
N LYS A 54 10.43 -6.61 5.39
CA LYS A 54 11.73 -5.94 5.22
C LYS A 54 11.65 -4.79 4.20
N GLU A 55 10.82 -4.92 3.18
CA GLU A 55 10.57 -3.89 2.16
C GLU A 55 9.72 -2.74 2.71
N MET A 56 8.82 -3.02 3.65
CA MET A 56 7.79 -2.07 4.11
C MET A 56 8.32 -0.69 4.55
N PRO A 57 9.46 -0.55 5.26
CA PRO A 57 10.02 0.77 5.57
C PRO A 57 10.39 1.60 4.33
N VAL A 58 10.85 0.94 3.26
CA VAL A 58 11.16 1.59 1.98
C VAL A 58 9.88 2.12 1.34
N LEU A 59 8.79 1.34 1.39
CA LEU A 59 7.49 1.75 0.86
C LEU A 59 6.90 2.95 1.62
N GLU A 60 6.97 2.92 2.96
CA GLU A 60 6.50 4.02 3.81
C GLU A 60 7.30 5.30 3.59
N GLN A 61 8.63 5.20 3.47
CA GLN A 61 9.49 6.34 3.16
C GLN A 61 9.18 6.92 1.77
N PHE A 62 8.97 6.05 0.78
CA PHE A 62 8.57 6.45 -0.56
C PHE A 62 7.25 7.24 -0.54
N ALA A 63 6.22 6.72 0.13
CA ALA A 63 4.91 7.38 0.22
C ALA A 63 4.98 8.72 0.95
N ALA A 64 5.80 8.82 2.00
CA ALA A 64 6.02 10.08 2.71
C ALA A 64 6.71 11.14 1.82
N SER A 65 7.57 10.70 0.90
CA SER A 65 8.38 11.58 0.04
C SER A 65 7.67 11.95 -1.27
N HIS A 66 6.66 11.19 -1.69
CA HIS A 66 5.94 11.34 -2.96
C HIS A 66 4.42 11.44 -2.74
N PRO A 67 3.91 12.51 -2.11
CA PRO A 67 2.48 12.66 -1.79
C PRO A 67 1.57 12.76 -3.02
N ASP A 68 2.12 13.07 -4.18
CA ASP A 68 1.45 13.08 -5.48
C ASP A 68 1.23 11.66 -6.06
N VAL A 69 2.01 10.68 -5.60
CA VAL A 69 1.88 9.27 -5.96
C VAL A 69 1.01 8.56 -4.95
N ARG A 70 -0.02 7.86 -5.41
CA ARG A 70 -0.82 7.02 -4.52
C ARG A 70 -0.10 5.69 -4.28
N LEU A 71 0.20 5.36 -3.03
CA LEU A 71 0.65 4.02 -2.64
C LEU A 71 -0.50 3.25 -1.97
N VAL A 72 -0.77 2.04 -2.46
CA VAL A 72 -1.75 1.12 -1.87
C VAL A 72 -1.06 -0.20 -1.51
N LEU A 73 -1.12 -0.56 -0.23
CA LEU A 73 -0.62 -1.82 0.29
C LEU A 73 -1.76 -2.84 0.35
N VAL A 74 -1.75 -3.83 -0.54
CA VAL A 74 -2.78 -4.86 -0.67
C VAL A 74 -2.35 -6.11 0.11
N SER A 75 -3.02 -6.37 1.23
CA SER A 75 -2.82 -7.57 2.03
C SER A 75 -3.44 -8.79 1.35
N MET A 76 -2.66 -9.86 1.29
CA MET A 76 -3.00 -11.18 0.77
C MET A 76 -3.19 -12.21 1.88
N ASP A 77 -3.44 -11.77 3.11
CA ASP A 77 -3.57 -12.66 4.27
C ASP A 77 -4.76 -13.62 4.18
N MET A 78 -5.81 -13.24 3.44
CA MET A 78 -7.06 -14.00 3.35
C MET A 78 -6.92 -15.39 2.74
N ASP A 79 -5.81 -15.66 2.05
CA ASP A 79 -5.49 -16.98 1.49
C ASP A 79 -5.18 -18.02 2.57
N LEU A 80 -4.19 -17.75 3.42
CA LEU A 80 -3.71 -18.69 4.45
C LEU A 80 -4.39 -18.50 5.81
N ASP A 81 -4.86 -17.29 6.10
CA ASP A 81 -5.47 -16.94 7.39
C ASP A 81 -6.59 -15.92 7.15
N PRO A 82 -7.84 -16.38 6.90
CA PRO A 82 -8.98 -15.53 6.56
C PRO A 82 -9.53 -14.77 7.76
N ASN A 83 -8.68 -13.99 8.42
CA ASN A 83 -8.97 -13.16 9.57
C ASN A 83 -8.53 -11.71 9.31
N PRO A 84 -9.45 -10.83 8.87
CA PRO A 84 -9.11 -9.45 8.55
C PRO A 84 -8.66 -8.63 9.76
N ASP A 85 -9.07 -9.01 10.98
CA ASP A 85 -8.63 -8.33 12.19
C ASP A 85 -7.13 -8.52 12.45
N LYS A 86 -6.54 -9.62 11.95
CA LYS A 86 -5.09 -9.84 12.05
C LYS A 86 -4.33 -8.77 11.27
N VAL A 87 -4.80 -8.43 10.08
CA VAL A 87 -4.22 -7.36 9.26
C VAL A 87 -4.42 -6.03 9.98
N SER A 88 -5.63 -5.73 10.46
CA SER A 88 -5.91 -4.50 11.20
C SER A 88 -4.99 -4.31 12.43
N ARG A 89 -4.81 -5.37 13.24
CA ARG A 89 -3.86 -5.34 14.37
C ARG A 89 -2.42 -5.21 13.92
N PHE A 90 -2.05 -5.78 12.77
CA PHE A 90 -0.70 -5.63 12.24
C PHE A 90 -0.42 -4.18 11.82
N VAL A 91 -1.34 -3.57 11.06
CA VAL A 91 -1.28 -2.16 10.63
C VAL A 91 -1.12 -1.23 11.82
N ALA A 92 -1.94 -1.39 12.86
CA ALA A 92 -1.86 -0.60 14.08
C ALA A 92 -0.52 -0.81 14.82
N ARG A 93 -0.09 -2.06 15.01
CA ARG A 93 1.18 -2.36 15.71
C ARG A 93 2.42 -1.88 14.96
N LYS A 94 2.38 -1.88 13.63
CA LYS A 94 3.48 -1.37 12.79
C LYS A 94 3.38 0.12 12.50
N ASN A 95 2.29 0.77 12.93
CA ASN A 95 2.02 2.18 12.70
C ASN A 95 2.16 2.55 11.21
N LEU A 96 1.58 1.75 10.30
CA LEU A 96 1.66 2.01 8.86
C LEU A 96 0.82 3.24 8.49
N GLN A 97 1.44 4.22 7.87
CA GLN A 97 0.77 5.45 7.43
C GLN A 97 0.13 5.30 6.05
N SER A 98 0.63 4.38 5.22
CA SER A 98 0.08 4.16 3.87
C SER A 98 -1.32 3.54 3.88
N GLU A 99 -2.07 3.74 2.80
CA GLU A 99 -3.36 3.10 2.59
C GLU A 99 -3.18 1.56 2.56
N VAL A 100 -3.89 0.86 3.43
CA VAL A 100 -3.93 -0.61 3.46
C VAL A 100 -5.32 -1.10 3.08
N ILE A 101 -5.35 -2.06 2.17
CA ILE A 101 -6.57 -2.76 1.75
C ILE A 101 -6.35 -4.26 1.93
N ILE A 102 -7.40 -4.98 2.30
CA ILE A 102 -7.36 -6.44 2.36
C ILE A 102 -8.07 -6.99 1.12
N LEU A 103 -7.37 -7.82 0.36
CA LEU A 103 -7.95 -8.52 -0.77
C LEU A 103 -8.67 -9.78 -0.27
N ASP A 104 -9.99 -9.79 -0.36
CA ASP A 104 -10.85 -10.90 0.02
C ASP A 104 -10.92 -11.96 -1.10
N GLU A 105 -9.76 -12.51 -1.42
CA GLU A 105 -9.60 -13.61 -2.37
C GLU A 105 -8.79 -14.73 -1.74
N ARG A 106 -9.05 -15.96 -2.19
CA ARG A 106 -8.32 -17.17 -1.79
C ARG A 106 -7.71 -17.82 -3.03
N ASN A 107 -6.81 -18.79 -2.83
CA ASN A 107 -6.15 -19.52 -3.91
C ASN A 107 -5.52 -18.57 -4.97
N PRO A 108 -4.50 -17.77 -4.61
CA PRO A 108 -3.84 -16.80 -5.50
C PRO A 108 -3.55 -17.33 -6.90
N GLN A 109 -3.17 -18.60 -7.02
CA GLN A 109 -2.85 -19.27 -8.27
C GLN A 109 -3.97 -19.20 -9.32
N GLU A 110 -5.23 -19.05 -8.91
CA GLU A 110 -6.38 -18.95 -9.81
C GLU A 110 -6.54 -17.54 -10.41
N TRP A 111 -6.01 -16.50 -9.77
CA TRP A 111 -6.37 -15.13 -10.12
C TRP A 111 -5.21 -14.13 -10.24
N VAL A 112 -4.02 -14.41 -9.70
CA VAL A 112 -2.86 -13.49 -9.82
C VAL A 112 -2.50 -13.21 -11.27
N GLY A 113 -2.69 -14.18 -12.16
CA GLY A 113 -2.52 -14.01 -13.61
C GLY A 113 -3.49 -13.01 -14.25
N ARG A 114 -4.63 -12.72 -13.60
CA ARG A 114 -5.59 -11.67 -14.00
C ARG A 114 -5.19 -10.28 -13.50
N VAL A 115 -4.27 -10.20 -12.54
CA VAL A 115 -3.64 -8.94 -12.10
C VAL A 115 -2.48 -8.59 -13.02
N ASP A 116 -1.54 -9.52 -13.21
CA ASP A 116 -0.50 -9.45 -14.22
C ASP A 116 -0.18 -10.85 -14.74
N LYS A 117 -0.14 -11.04 -16.07
CA LYS A 117 0.06 -12.35 -16.70
C LYS A 117 1.39 -13.01 -16.31
N ARG A 118 2.38 -12.22 -15.90
CA ARG A 118 3.71 -12.69 -15.47
C ARG A 118 3.67 -13.21 -14.03
N TRP A 119 2.71 -12.78 -13.21
CA TRP A 119 2.68 -13.10 -11.80
C TRP A 119 2.28 -14.56 -11.55
N LYS A 120 3.07 -15.25 -10.73
CA LYS A 120 2.84 -16.65 -10.31
C LYS A 120 2.50 -16.80 -8.83
N GLY A 121 2.24 -15.69 -8.14
CA GLY A 121 1.92 -15.66 -6.70
C GLY A 121 3.12 -15.40 -5.79
N ASN A 122 4.29 -15.06 -6.35
CA ASN A 122 5.45 -14.62 -5.55
C ASN A 122 5.12 -13.34 -4.76
N LEU A 123 5.61 -13.25 -3.53
CA LEU A 123 5.48 -12.07 -2.68
C LEU A 123 6.86 -11.61 -2.15
N PRO A 124 7.09 -10.30 -2.02
CA PRO A 124 6.19 -9.20 -2.43
C PRO A 124 6.08 -9.09 -3.96
N ALA A 125 5.03 -8.44 -4.41
CA ALA A 125 4.88 -8.05 -5.80
C ALA A 125 4.35 -6.63 -5.91
N THR A 126 4.79 -5.88 -6.92
CA THR A 126 4.47 -4.46 -7.05
C THR A 126 4.09 -4.14 -8.49
N ILE A 127 2.98 -3.43 -8.65
CA ILE A 127 2.61 -2.73 -9.89
C ILE A 127 2.96 -1.26 -9.70
N VAL A 128 3.68 -0.68 -10.65
CA VAL A 128 3.90 0.77 -10.77
C VAL A 128 3.21 1.25 -12.03
N LYS A 129 2.22 2.11 -11.89
CA LYS A 129 1.42 2.70 -12.97
C LYS A 129 1.73 4.19 -13.07
N GLY A 130 2.14 4.65 -14.25
CA GLY A 130 2.30 6.07 -14.58
C GLY A 130 0.95 6.78 -14.77
N ALA A 131 0.98 8.12 -14.82
CA ALA A 131 -0.22 8.93 -15.11
C ALA A 131 -0.78 8.66 -16.52
N ASP A 132 0.07 8.24 -17.46
CA ASP A 132 -0.29 7.80 -18.81
C ASP A 132 -0.99 6.41 -18.84
N GLY A 133 -1.06 5.73 -17.70
CA GLY A 133 -1.63 4.40 -17.56
C GLY A 133 -0.68 3.25 -17.85
N LYS A 134 0.58 3.52 -18.25
CA LYS A 134 1.59 2.47 -18.47
C LYS A 134 1.96 1.80 -17.15
N LYS A 135 2.03 0.47 -17.17
CA LYS A 135 2.28 -0.36 -15.98
C LYS A 135 3.62 -1.09 -16.08
N HIS A 136 4.38 -1.09 -15.00
CA HIS A 136 5.51 -1.98 -14.75
C HIS A 136 5.18 -2.91 -13.59
N PHE A 137 5.66 -4.14 -13.68
CA PHE A 137 5.41 -5.18 -12.68
C PHE A 137 6.72 -5.84 -12.29
N VAL A 138 6.86 -6.09 -10.99
CA VAL A 138 8.00 -6.76 -10.37
C VAL A 138 7.47 -7.64 -9.25
N ASP A 139 7.93 -8.88 -9.14
CA ASP A 139 7.51 -9.84 -8.12
C ASP A 139 8.66 -10.25 -7.20
N ARG A 140 9.42 -9.23 -6.78
CA ARG A 140 10.55 -9.34 -5.87
C ARG A 140 10.56 -8.16 -4.91
N MET A 141 11.32 -8.33 -3.83
CA MET A 141 11.63 -7.25 -2.90
C MET A 141 12.34 -6.10 -3.61
N LEU A 142 11.86 -4.89 -3.38
CA LEU A 142 12.44 -3.64 -3.81
C LEU A 142 13.39 -3.09 -2.75
N LYS A 143 14.42 -2.40 -3.23
CA LYS A 143 15.37 -1.63 -2.44
C LYS A 143 15.09 -0.15 -2.60
N GLU A 144 15.71 0.65 -1.74
CA GLU A 144 15.68 2.11 -1.83
C GLU A 144 16.08 2.59 -3.23
N GLY A 145 15.33 3.56 -3.77
CA GLY A 145 15.54 4.13 -5.11
C GLY A 145 14.92 3.31 -6.26
N GLU A 146 14.55 2.04 -6.05
CA GLU A 146 14.00 1.22 -7.14
C GLU A 146 12.56 1.61 -7.51
N LEU A 147 11.76 2.11 -6.55
CA LEU A 147 10.40 2.58 -6.84
C LEU A 147 10.42 3.84 -7.70
N GLU A 148 11.30 4.77 -7.40
CA GLU A 148 11.53 6.00 -8.15
C GLU A 148 11.97 5.66 -9.58
N ALA A 149 12.91 4.72 -9.73
CA ALA A 149 13.35 4.26 -11.05
C ALA A 149 12.21 3.61 -11.85
N LEU A 150 11.39 2.76 -11.21
CA LEU A 150 10.22 2.16 -11.87
C LEU A 150 9.17 3.21 -12.24
N LEU A 151 8.97 4.23 -11.41
CA LEU A 151 8.03 5.31 -11.67
C LEU A 151 8.48 6.20 -12.83
N ALA A 152 9.77 6.50 -12.94
CA ALA A 152 10.35 7.21 -14.09
C ALA A 152 10.09 6.44 -15.40
N LEU A 153 10.40 5.14 -15.41
CA LEU A 153 10.14 4.24 -16.54
C LEU A 153 8.64 4.13 -16.89
N ALA A 154 7.77 4.23 -15.89
CA ALA A 154 6.32 4.23 -16.05
C ALA A 154 5.83 5.54 -16.66
N SER A 155 6.46 6.66 -16.31
CA SER A 155 6.05 8.00 -16.70
C SER A 155 6.70 8.48 -18.00
N GLY A 156 7.43 7.61 -18.70
CA GLY A 156 8.06 7.92 -19.99
C GLY A 156 9.24 8.88 -19.91
N HIS A 157 9.86 9.00 -18.73
CA HIS A 157 11.08 9.78 -18.50
C HIS A 157 12.30 8.86 -18.38
#